data_AF-A0AAN6X024-F1
#
_entry.id   AF-A0AAN6X024-F1
#
_cell.length_a   1.000
_cell.length_b   1.000
_cell.length_c   1.000
_cell.angle_alpha   90.00
_cell.angle_beta   90.00
_cell.angle_gamma   90.00
#
_symmetry.space_group_name_H-M   'P 1'
#
loop_
_entity.id
_entity.type
_entity.pdbx_description
1 polymer ?
#
loop_
_entity_poly.entity_id
_entity_poly.type
_entity_poly.pdbx_seq_one_letter_code
_entity_poly.pdbx_strand_id
1 'polypeptide(L)'
;ARREVLQHAHALAYFFDRFIEECPPEGLSEELLLSTHKILCAGWEDSFAGKYRDCRVATKFERTECMRAEAIPDYMARMVKDFNEQVDLRWPRSGATTPNVFTVAARYHNQLAMIHPFVDGNGRMSRILLNGILFKYSRADCSSPSQRLVAPIGKDLDEKWEYLDTTTSASKVFRDEDMEVPFAKQTYHEKFAKMVRNKGRGIARLY
;
A
#
# COMPACT_ATOMS: atom_id res chain seq x y z
N ALA A 1 16.57 8.72 -8.83
CA ALA A 1 17.14 9.04 -10.17
C ALA A 1 16.06 8.95 -11.26
N ARG A 2 16.24 9.51 -12.47
CA ARG A 2 15.20 9.49 -13.56
C ARG A 2 14.60 8.11 -13.82
N ARG A 3 15.42 7.05 -13.81
CA ARG A 3 14.99 5.66 -14.01
C ARG A 3 14.01 5.17 -12.93
N GLU A 4 14.26 5.51 -11.68
CA GLU A 4 13.41 5.11 -10.55
C GLU A 4 12.00 5.70 -10.66
N VAL A 5 11.90 6.94 -11.15
CA VAL A 5 10.62 7.59 -11.44
C VAL A 5 9.90 6.87 -12.58
N LEU A 6 10.61 6.53 -13.65
CA LEU A 6 10.03 5.79 -14.79
C LEU A 6 9.54 4.40 -14.38
N GLN A 7 10.33 3.63 -13.64
CA GLN A 7 9.91 2.30 -13.20
C GLN A 7 8.77 2.35 -12.19
N HIS A 8 8.74 3.35 -11.32
CA HIS A 8 7.57 3.58 -10.47
C HIS A 8 6.32 3.89 -11.31
N ALA A 9 6.43 4.69 -12.37
CA ALA A 9 5.32 4.96 -13.27
C ALA A 9 4.86 3.70 -14.01
N HIS A 10 5.77 2.88 -14.54
CA HIS A 10 5.45 1.61 -15.19
C HIS A 10 4.78 0.62 -14.23
N ALA A 11 5.31 0.47 -13.02
CA ALA A 11 4.75 -0.43 -12.02
C ALA A 11 3.36 0.04 -11.57
N LEU A 12 3.16 1.35 -11.41
CA LEU A 12 1.85 1.92 -11.08
C LEU A 12 0.83 1.65 -12.20
N ALA A 13 1.21 1.87 -13.46
CA ALA A 13 0.35 1.61 -14.61
C ALA A 13 -0.04 0.13 -14.67
N TYR A 14 0.93 -0.79 -14.57
CA TYR A 14 0.68 -2.22 -14.52
C TYR A 14 -0.27 -2.60 -13.38
N PHE A 15 -0.02 -2.09 -12.17
CA PHE A 15 -0.89 -2.36 -11.03
C PHE A 15 -2.32 -1.88 -11.28
N PHE A 16 -2.48 -0.69 -11.88
CA PHE A 16 -3.79 -0.13 -12.18
C PHE A 16 -4.54 -0.96 -13.21
N ASP A 17 -3.88 -1.34 -14.32
CA ASP A 17 -4.50 -2.15 -15.36
C ASP A 17 -4.99 -3.49 -14.78
N ARG A 18 -4.13 -4.21 -14.05
CA ARG A 18 -4.45 -5.53 -13.50
C ARG A 18 -5.41 -5.50 -12.32
N PHE A 19 -5.32 -4.50 -11.45
CA PHE A 19 -6.15 -4.45 -10.24
C PHE A 19 -7.50 -3.77 -10.45
N ILE A 20 -7.55 -2.75 -11.31
CA ILE A 20 -8.67 -1.84 -11.44
C ILE A 20 -9.44 -2.11 -12.72
N GLU A 21 -8.77 -2.12 -13.86
CA GLU A 21 -9.44 -2.23 -15.17
C GLU A 21 -9.85 -3.68 -15.46
N GLU A 22 -8.99 -4.66 -15.17
CA GLU A 22 -9.36 -6.08 -15.27
C GLU A 22 -10.29 -6.54 -14.14
N CYS A 23 -10.26 -5.84 -13.00
CA CYS A 23 -11.09 -6.10 -11.82
C CYS A 23 -11.28 -7.60 -11.50
N PRO A 24 -10.18 -8.33 -11.21
CA PRO A 24 -10.24 -9.76 -10.99
C PRO A 24 -11.17 -10.12 -9.82
N PRO A 25 -11.93 -11.23 -9.92
CA PRO A 25 -12.88 -11.64 -8.88
C PRO A 25 -12.20 -11.99 -7.55
N GLU A 26 -10.95 -12.46 -7.59
CA GLU A 26 -10.11 -12.72 -6.41
C GLU A 26 -9.57 -11.45 -5.73
N GLY A 27 -9.77 -10.28 -6.32
CA GLY A 27 -9.35 -9.00 -5.75
C GLY A 27 -7.83 -8.78 -5.82
N LEU A 28 -7.22 -8.42 -4.69
CA LEU A 28 -5.77 -8.28 -4.57
C LEU A 28 -5.15 -9.67 -4.46
N SER A 29 -4.00 -9.90 -5.09
CA SER A 29 -3.25 -11.16 -4.98
C SER A 29 -1.76 -10.92 -4.69
N GLU A 30 -1.10 -11.90 -4.07
CA GLU A 30 0.35 -11.86 -3.86
C GLU A 30 1.11 -11.84 -5.20
N GLU A 31 0.61 -12.59 -6.20
CA GLU A 31 1.19 -12.60 -7.55
C GLU A 31 1.18 -11.21 -8.20
N LEU A 32 0.09 -10.45 -8.04
CA LEU A 32 0.02 -9.07 -8.51
C LEU A 32 1.05 -8.19 -7.82
N LEU A 33 1.22 -8.32 -6.49
CA LEU A 33 2.21 -7.56 -5.73
C LEU A 33 3.64 -7.91 -6.16
N LEU A 34 3.94 -9.20 -6.34
CA LEU A 34 5.24 -9.70 -6.79
C LEU A 34 5.56 -9.22 -8.22
N SER A 35 4.59 -9.32 -9.14
CA SER A 35 4.75 -8.88 -10.53
C SER A 35 4.93 -7.38 -10.64
N THR A 36 4.18 -6.61 -9.84
CA THR A 36 4.32 -5.15 -9.77
C THR A 36 5.70 -4.76 -9.22
N HIS A 37 6.16 -5.43 -8.16
CA HIS A 37 7.50 -5.22 -7.61
C HIS A 37 8.60 -5.57 -8.61
N LYS A 38 8.41 -6.63 -9.41
CA LYS A 38 9.36 -7.00 -10.47
C LYS A 38 9.57 -5.87 -11.47
N ILE A 39 8.48 -5.23 -11.92
CA ILE A 39 8.54 -4.07 -12.83
C ILE A 39 9.20 -2.87 -12.12
N LEU A 40 8.83 -2.63 -10.87
CA LEU A 40 9.37 -1.53 -10.07
C LEU A 40 10.91 -1.61 -9.93
N CYS A 41 11.47 -2.82 -9.79
CA CYS A 41 12.90 -3.05 -9.60
C CYS A 41 13.67 -3.36 -10.89
N ALA A 42 13.00 -3.36 -12.05
CA ALA A 42 13.61 -3.74 -13.32
C ALA A 42 14.83 -2.86 -13.69
N GLY A 43 15.95 -3.52 -13.97
CA GLY A 43 17.18 -2.90 -14.51
C GLY A 43 18.13 -2.31 -13.46
N TRP A 44 18.01 -2.71 -12.20
CA TRP A 44 19.02 -2.42 -11.16
C TRP A 44 19.09 -3.49 -10.05
N GLU A 45 17.98 -4.19 -9.78
CA GLU A 45 17.85 -5.15 -8.68
C GLU A 45 17.23 -6.48 -9.12
N ASP A 46 17.57 -6.93 -10.32
CA ASP A 46 16.90 -8.05 -10.98
C ASP A 46 17.02 -9.39 -10.21
N SER A 47 18.04 -9.56 -9.37
CA SER A 47 18.25 -10.79 -8.59
C SER A 47 17.13 -11.07 -7.59
N PHE A 48 16.56 -10.01 -6.98
CA PHE A 48 15.49 -10.09 -5.98
C PHE A 48 14.19 -9.41 -6.42
N ALA A 49 14.13 -8.87 -7.63
CA ALA A 49 12.93 -8.28 -8.20
C ALA A 49 11.78 -9.29 -8.26
N GLY A 50 10.72 -9.02 -7.50
CA GLY A 50 9.46 -9.78 -7.53
C GLY A 50 9.51 -11.07 -6.72
N LYS A 51 10.37 -11.10 -5.70
CA LYS A 51 10.49 -12.21 -4.75
C LYS A 51 10.47 -11.65 -3.33
N TYR A 52 9.88 -12.37 -2.40
CA TYR A 52 10.10 -12.08 -0.99
C TYR A 52 11.56 -12.26 -0.63
N ARG A 53 12.06 -11.42 0.26
CA ARG A 53 13.42 -11.54 0.77
C ARG A 53 13.54 -12.82 1.59
N ASP A 54 14.70 -13.44 1.49
CA ASP A 54 15.16 -14.59 2.27
C ASP A 54 16.25 -14.17 3.29
N CYS A 55 16.52 -12.87 3.40
CA CYS A 55 17.57 -12.32 4.22
C CYS A 55 17.04 -11.32 5.25
N ARG A 56 17.86 -11.08 6.29
CA ARG A 56 17.62 -10.04 7.28
C ARG A 56 17.89 -8.68 6.67
N VAL A 57 16.97 -7.74 6.90
CA VAL A 57 17.11 -6.34 6.48
C VAL A 57 16.69 -5.43 7.63
N ALA A 58 17.26 -4.23 7.66
CA ALA A 58 16.91 -3.19 8.61
C ALA A 58 16.40 -1.96 7.86
N THR A 59 15.47 -1.23 8.46
CA THR A 59 14.98 0.00 7.84
C THR A 59 16.11 1.04 7.81
N LYS A 60 16.28 1.72 6.67
CA LYS A 60 17.36 2.74 6.52
C LYS A 60 17.24 3.86 7.56
N PHE A 61 16.03 4.14 8.04
CA PHE A 61 15.74 5.26 8.92
C PHE A 61 15.93 4.93 10.41
N GLU A 62 15.30 3.86 10.91
CA GLU A 62 15.39 3.50 12.33
C GLU A 62 16.56 2.56 12.62
N ARG A 63 17.22 2.02 11.59
CA ARG A 63 18.22 0.94 11.69
C ARG A 63 17.71 -0.26 12.50
N THR A 64 16.39 -0.40 12.58
CA THR A 64 15.76 -1.46 13.34
C THR A 64 15.48 -2.62 12.41
N GLU A 65 15.74 -3.83 12.91
CA GLU A 65 15.52 -5.06 12.17
C GLU A 65 14.04 -5.19 11.77
N CYS A 66 13.81 -5.62 10.53
CA CYS A 66 12.48 -5.95 10.04
C CYS A 66 12.08 -7.36 10.51
N MET A 67 10.83 -7.74 10.27
CA MET A 67 10.34 -9.10 10.55
C MET A 67 11.29 -10.18 10.01
N ARG A 68 11.35 -11.33 10.68
CA ARG A 68 12.08 -12.51 10.19
C ARG A 68 11.59 -12.92 8.79
N ALA A 69 12.52 -13.24 7.88
CA ALA A 69 12.19 -13.49 6.47
C ALA A 69 11.20 -14.66 6.31
N GLU A 70 11.30 -15.66 7.18
CA GLU A 70 10.50 -16.88 7.19
C GLU A 70 9.03 -16.63 7.53
N ALA A 71 8.71 -15.50 8.18
CA ALA A 71 7.33 -15.13 8.50
C ALA A 71 6.64 -14.36 7.36
N ILE A 72 7.40 -13.80 6.41
CA ILE A 72 6.85 -12.93 5.36
C ILE A 72 5.71 -13.60 4.58
N PRO A 73 5.83 -14.86 4.11
CA PRO A 73 4.76 -15.49 3.34
C PRO A 73 3.43 -15.54 4.10
N ASP A 74 3.47 -15.94 5.37
CA ASP A 74 2.26 -16.05 6.21
C ASP A 74 1.59 -14.69 6.43
N TYR A 75 2.40 -13.65 6.67
CA TYR A 75 1.89 -12.30 6.89
C TYR A 75 1.37 -11.64 5.61
N MET A 76 2.00 -11.89 4.46
CA MET A 76 1.52 -11.40 3.17
C MET A 76 0.22 -12.09 2.75
N ALA A 77 0.14 -13.41 2.90
CA ALA A 77 -1.08 -14.17 2.65
C ALA A 77 -2.24 -13.68 3.53
N ARG A 78 -1.96 -13.45 4.83
CA ARG A 78 -2.94 -12.88 5.77
C ARG A 78 -3.37 -11.47 5.37
N MET A 79 -2.42 -10.58 5.05
CA MET A 79 -2.71 -9.21 4.64
C MET A 79 -3.62 -9.16 3.40
N VAL A 80 -3.31 -9.98 2.39
CA VAL A 80 -4.10 -10.07 1.15
C VAL A 80 -5.51 -10.61 1.43
N LYS A 81 -5.61 -11.69 2.21
CA LYS A 81 -6.89 -12.25 2.63
C LYS A 81 -7.74 -11.22 3.37
N ASP A 82 -7.17 -10.59 4.40
CA ASP A 82 -7.87 -9.58 5.21
C ASP A 82 -8.32 -8.39 4.36
N PHE A 83 -7.52 -7.98 3.36
CA PHE A 83 -7.88 -6.95 2.40
C PHE A 83 -9.13 -7.32 1.61
N ASN A 84 -9.12 -8.49 0.97
CA ASN A 84 -10.23 -8.94 0.14
C ASN A 84 -11.52 -9.11 0.96
N GLU A 85 -11.43 -9.73 2.14
CA GLU A 85 -12.57 -9.85 3.06
C GLU A 85 -13.09 -8.48 3.51
N GLN A 86 -12.21 -7.51 3.82
CA GLN A 86 -12.63 -6.18 4.26
C GLN A 86 -13.37 -5.42 3.15
N VAL A 87 -12.89 -5.47 1.91
CA VAL A 87 -13.53 -4.76 0.79
C VAL A 87 -14.82 -5.43 0.36
N ASP A 88 -14.92 -6.76 0.43
CA ASP A 88 -16.14 -7.52 0.09
C ASP A 88 -17.25 -7.29 1.12
N LEU A 89 -16.93 -7.31 2.41
CA LEU A 89 -17.92 -7.16 3.49
C LEU A 89 -18.37 -5.72 3.71
N ARG A 90 -17.49 -4.75 3.45
CA ARG A 90 -17.72 -3.35 3.87
C ARG A 90 -17.89 -2.37 2.73
N TRP A 91 -17.74 -2.77 1.46
CA TRP A 91 -18.04 -1.88 0.33
C TRP A 91 -19.40 -2.24 -0.30
N PRO A 92 -20.54 -1.87 0.34
CA PRO A 92 -21.83 -2.18 -0.23
C PRO A 92 -21.99 -1.49 -1.58
N ARG A 93 -22.49 -2.24 -2.57
CA ARG A 93 -22.94 -1.71 -3.86
C ARG A 93 -24.04 -0.64 -3.71
N SER A 94 -24.59 -0.47 -2.52
CA SER A 94 -25.69 0.44 -2.19
C SER A 94 -25.50 1.10 -0.82
N GLY A 95 -25.08 2.37 -0.82
CA GLY A 95 -25.52 3.39 0.14
C GLY A 95 -25.15 3.29 1.63
N ALA A 96 -24.60 2.20 2.16
CA ALA A 96 -24.09 2.21 3.53
C ALA A 96 -22.79 3.01 3.62
N THR A 97 -22.56 3.65 4.77
CA THR A 97 -21.37 4.45 5.07
C THR A 97 -20.11 3.67 4.72
N THR A 98 -19.56 3.96 3.54
CA THR A 98 -18.32 3.39 3.03
C THR A 98 -17.24 3.46 4.11
N PRO A 99 -16.48 2.38 4.35
CA PRO A 99 -15.20 2.46 5.04
C PRO A 99 -14.48 3.68 4.51
N ASN A 100 -13.98 4.50 5.41
CA ASN A 100 -13.23 5.67 5.01
C ASN A 100 -12.08 5.17 4.11
N VAL A 101 -12.19 5.37 2.79
CA VAL A 101 -11.27 4.76 1.81
C VAL A 101 -9.81 5.14 2.11
N PHE A 102 -9.61 6.34 2.67
CA PHE A 102 -8.32 6.81 3.17
C PHE A 102 -7.80 5.96 4.32
N THR A 103 -8.65 5.53 5.25
CA THR A 103 -8.30 4.63 6.36
C THR A 103 -7.91 3.25 5.84
N VAL A 104 -8.67 2.68 4.90
CA VAL A 104 -8.33 1.39 4.28
C VAL A 104 -7.00 1.49 3.54
N ALA A 105 -6.84 2.48 2.66
CA ALA A 105 -5.61 2.66 1.89
C ALA A 105 -4.39 2.90 2.80
N ALA A 106 -4.55 3.71 3.86
CA ALA A 106 -3.50 3.96 4.85
C ALA A 106 -3.12 2.70 5.65
N ARG A 107 -4.09 1.86 5.99
CA ARG A 107 -3.87 0.61 6.71
C ARG A 107 -2.98 -0.34 5.92
N TYR A 108 -3.38 -0.69 4.71
CA TYR A 108 -2.64 -1.67 3.90
C TYR A 108 -1.32 -1.14 3.38
N HIS A 109 -1.19 0.18 3.17
CA HIS A 109 0.10 0.82 2.99
C HIS A 109 1.06 0.52 4.15
N ASN A 110 0.61 0.77 5.39
CA ASN A 110 1.42 0.59 6.58
C ASN A 110 1.73 -0.89 6.83
N GLN A 111 0.76 -1.79 6.68
CA GLN A 111 0.98 -3.23 6.80
C GLN A 111 2.06 -3.72 5.84
N LEU A 112 2.02 -3.34 4.56
CA LEU A 112 3.06 -3.72 3.60
C LEU A 112 4.44 -3.16 4.01
N ALA A 113 4.48 -1.91 4.48
CA ALA A 113 5.73 -1.27 4.91
C ALA A 113 6.33 -1.96 6.15
N MET A 114 5.48 -2.44 7.05
CA MET A 114 5.81 -3.14 8.29
C MET A 114 6.26 -4.58 8.08
N ILE A 115 5.55 -5.34 7.25
CA ILE A 115 5.94 -6.69 6.82
C ILE A 115 7.31 -6.62 6.12
N HIS A 116 7.52 -5.55 5.34
CA HIS A 116 8.75 -5.28 4.61
C HIS A 116 9.17 -6.49 3.75
N PRO A 117 8.30 -6.96 2.84
CA PRO A 117 8.47 -8.25 2.18
C PRO A 117 9.67 -8.31 1.21
N PHE A 118 10.18 -7.17 0.75
CA PHE A 118 11.23 -7.10 -0.27
C PHE A 118 12.57 -6.59 0.29
N VAL A 119 13.67 -6.82 -0.43
CA VAL A 119 15.00 -6.31 -0.05
C VAL A 119 15.09 -4.77 -0.15
N ASP A 120 14.55 -4.19 -1.21
CA ASP A 120 14.29 -2.75 -1.38
C ASP A 120 12.92 -2.59 -2.06
N GLY A 121 12.44 -1.37 -2.29
CA GLY A 121 11.20 -1.11 -3.01
C GLY A 121 9.95 -1.05 -2.13
N ASN A 122 10.01 -1.47 -0.87
CA ASN A 122 8.85 -1.56 0.03
C ASN A 122 8.05 -0.26 0.12
N GLY A 123 8.68 0.89 0.38
CA GLY A 123 7.97 2.16 0.46
C GLY A 123 7.32 2.58 -0.87
N ARG A 124 7.94 2.25 -2.02
CA ARG A 124 7.39 2.53 -3.35
C ARG A 124 6.18 1.62 -3.63
N MET A 125 6.29 0.34 -3.31
CA MET A 125 5.18 -0.62 -3.36
C MET A 125 4.02 -0.20 -2.45
N SER A 126 4.28 0.25 -1.22
CA SER A 126 3.24 0.71 -0.30
C SER A 126 2.44 1.89 -0.88
N ARG A 127 3.13 2.83 -1.55
CA ARG A 127 2.47 3.96 -2.23
C ARG A 127 1.69 3.56 -3.48
N ILE A 128 2.17 2.57 -4.24
CA ILE A 128 1.43 2.00 -5.37
C ILE A 128 0.13 1.35 -4.87
N LEU A 129 0.22 0.50 -3.84
CA LEU A 129 -0.93 -0.16 -3.22
C LEU A 129 -1.94 0.87 -2.69
N LEU A 130 -1.47 1.87 -1.95
CA LEU A 130 -2.29 2.96 -1.42
C LEU A 130 -3.09 3.65 -2.53
N ASN A 131 -2.42 4.05 -3.60
CA ASN A 131 -3.07 4.77 -4.69
C ASN A 131 -4.00 3.87 -5.50
N GLY A 132 -3.68 2.59 -5.68
CA GLY A 132 -4.58 1.62 -6.31
C GLY A 132 -5.87 1.42 -5.51
N ILE A 133 -5.77 1.33 -4.18
CA ILE A 133 -6.95 1.24 -3.30
C ILE A 133 -7.79 2.53 -3.37
N LEU A 134 -7.17 3.71 -3.21
CA LEU A 134 -7.89 4.98 -3.32
C LEU A 134 -8.60 5.10 -4.66
N PHE A 135 -7.91 4.78 -5.75
CA PHE A 135 -8.46 4.94 -7.09
C PHE A 135 -9.59 3.95 -7.40
N LYS A 136 -9.47 2.69 -6.96
CA LYS A 136 -10.51 1.66 -7.16
C LYS A 136 -11.76 1.95 -6.34
N TYR A 137 -11.58 2.33 -5.08
CA TYR A 137 -12.66 2.39 -4.10
C TYR A 137 -13.10 3.82 -3.76
N SER A 138 -12.52 4.90 -4.27
CA SER A 138 -13.05 6.26 -4.01
C SER A 138 -14.34 6.61 -4.76
N ARG A 139 -15.06 5.62 -5.31
CA ARG A 139 -16.35 5.82 -5.96
C ARG A 139 -17.41 6.14 -4.91
N ALA A 140 -17.38 7.38 -4.42
CA ALA A 140 -18.44 7.94 -3.62
C ALA A 140 -19.61 8.25 -4.57
N ASP A 141 -20.69 7.48 -4.43
CA ASP A 141 -22.01 7.86 -4.93
C ASP A 141 -22.24 7.79 -6.46
N CYS A 142 -23.24 7.02 -6.86
CA CYS A 142 -23.78 6.92 -8.23
C CYS A 142 -24.44 8.22 -8.74
N SER A 143 -24.62 9.24 -7.90
CA SER A 143 -25.22 10.53 -8.25
C SER A 143 -24.22 11.66 -8.52
N SER A 144 -22.91 11.44 -8.33
CA SER A 144 -21.87 12.40 -8.70
C SER A 144 -20.86 11.77 -9.67
N PRO A 145 -20.46 12.43 -10.77
CA PRO A 145 -19.44 11.91 -11.68
C PRO A 145 -18.04 11.94 -11.04
N SER A 146 -17.80 11.00 -10.12
CA SER A 146 -16.58 10.20 -9.95
C SER A 146 -15.24 10.95 -9.99
N GLN A 147 -14.82 11.56 -8.87
CA GLN A 147 -13.39 11.85 -8.65
C GLN A 147 -12.66 10.54 -8.28
N ARG A 148 -11.78 10.07 -9.16
CA ARG A 148 -10.81 9.02 -8.81
C ARG A 148 -9.72 9.66 -7.93
N LEU A 149 -9.56 9.19 -6.71
CA LEU A 149 -8.62 9.80 -5.76
C LEU A 149 -7.21 9.21 -5.92
N VAL A 150 -6.21 10.09 -5.87
CA VAL A 150 -4.82 9.72 -5.61
C VAL A 150 -4.27 10.62 -4.50
N ALA A 151 -3.35 10.08 -3.71
CA ALA A 151 -2.62 10.81 -2.68
C ALA A 151 -1.12 10.71 -2.97
N PRO A 152 -0.54 11.69 -3.68
CA PRO A 152 0.90 11.77 -3.86
C PRO A 152 1.54 12.22 -2.54
N ILE A 153 2.42 11.37 -1.98
CA ILE A 153 3.03 11.55 -0.66
C ILE A 153 4.56 11.66 -0.82
N GLY A 154 5.17 12.60 -0.11
CA GLY A 154 6.62 12.82 -0.05
C GLY A 154 7.17 13.63 -1.22
N LYS A 155 6.42 14.64 -1.69
CA LYS A 155 6.81 15.51 -2.81
C LYS A 155 7.97 16.44 -2.46
N ASP A 156 7.98 16.92 -1.23
CA ASP A 156 9.02 17.80 -0.68
C ASP A 156 9.65 17.19 0.58
N LEU A 157 10.69 17.85 1.09
CA LEU A 157 11.44 17.35 2.25
C LEU A 157 10.59 17.32 3.51
N ASP A 158 9.75 18.33 3.73
CA ASP A 158 8.92 18.42 4.94
C ASP A 158 7.84 17.34 4.95
N GLU A 159 7.17 17.12 3.82
CA GLU A 159 6.20 16.05 3.64
C GLU A 159 6.86 14.67 3.75
N LYS A 160 8.09 14.53 3.24
CA LYS A 160 8.86 13.30 3.42
C LYS A 160 9.13 13.04 4.89
N TRP A 161 9.48 14.06 5.68
CA TRP A 161 9.70 13.93 7.11
C TRP A 161 8.42 13.57 7.87
N GLU A 162 7.30 14.23 7.56
CA GLU A 162 5.98 13.93 8.13
C GLU A 162 5.54 12.47 7.83
N TYR A 163 5.75 12.04 6.59
CA TYR A 163 5.52 10.66 6.16
C TYR A 163 6.38 9.67 6.93
N LEU A 164 7.69 9.94 7.01
CA LEU A 164 8.63 9.06 7.70
C LEU A 164 8.28 8.98 9.19
N ASP A 165 8.02 10.10 9.87
CA ASP A 165 7.61 10.12 11.28
C ASP A 165 6.38 9.24 11.55
N THR A 166 5.36 9.39 10.71
CA THR A 166 4.09 8.68 10.87
C THR A 166 4.26 7.17 10.63
N THR A 167 4.98 6.78 9.58
CA THR A 167 5.21 5.37 9.23
C THR A 167 6.19 4.67 10.17
N THR A 168 7.18 5.40 10.67
CA THR A 168 8.15 4.98 11.70
C THR A 168 7.43 4.70 13.01
N SER A 169 6.62 5.65 13.48
CA SER A 169 5.83 5.49 14.71
C SER A 169 4.88 4.28 14.62
N ALA A 170 4.22 4.10 13.47
CA ALA A 170 3.38 2.93 13.23
C ALA A 170 4.21 1.63 13.31
N SER A 171 5.40 1.60 12.70
CA SER A 171 6.30 0.45 12.69
C SER A 171 6.76 0.04 14.10
N LYS A 172 7.01 1.02 14.99
CA LYS A 172 7.32 0.76 16.39
C LYS A 172 6.17 0.06 17.12
N VAL A 173 4.96 0.61 17.02
CA VAL A 173 3.76 0.02 17.63
C VAL A 173 3.56 -1.42 17.17
N PHE A 174 3.71 -1.68 15.86
CA PHE A 174 3.57 -3.03 15.32
C PHE A 174 4.59 -4.03 15.89
N ARG A 175 5.83 -3.58 16.14
CA ARG A 175 6.86 -4.41 16.79
C ARG A 175 6.59 -4.63 18.27
N ASP A 176 6.19 -3.59 18.99
CA ASP A 176 5.90 -3.67 20.43
C ASP A 176 4.73 -4.62 20.72
N GLU A 177 3.85 -4.83 19.73
CA GLU A 177 2.73 -5.76 19.80
C GLU A 177 3.06 -7.14 19.18
N ASP A 178 4.35 -7.50 19.13
CA ASP A 178 4.89 -8.78 18.63
C ASP A 178 4.39 -9.18 17.23
N MET A 179 3.99 -8.19 16.42
CA MET A 179 3.40 -8.37 15.09
C MET A 179 2.03 -9.09 15.11
N GLU A 180 1.40 -9.31 16.28
CA GLU A 180 0.24 -10.20 16.46
C GLU A 180 -1.10 -9.48 16.72
N VAL A 181 -1.16 -8.17 16.49
CA VAL A 181 -2.36 -7.37 16.77
C VAL A 181 -3.54 -7.86 15.94
N PRO A 182 -4.68 -8.22 16.57
CA PRO A 182 -5.89 -8.58 15.82
C PRO A 182 -6.33 -7.47 14.89
N PHE A 183 -6.74 -7.83 13.67
CA PHE A 183 -7.07 -6.88 12.60
C PHE A 183 -8.03 -5.75 13.02
N ALA A 184 -9.03 -6.06 13.86
CA ALA A 184 -10.01 -5.10 14.34
C ALA A 184 -9.44 -4.06 15.35
N LYS A 185 -8.27 -4.32 15.94
CA LYS A 185 -7.67 -3.50 17.02
C LYS A 185 -6.50 -2.64 16.57
N GLN A 186 -6.03 -2.83 15.34
CA GLN A 186 -4.91 -2.07 14.77
C GLN A 186 -5.32 -0.61 14.52
N THR A 187 -4.72 0.37 15.21
CA THR A 187 -5.05 1.82 15.08
C THR A 187 -3.91 2.67 14.52
N TYR A 188 -2.70 2.11 14.36
CA TYR A 188 -1.49 2.81 13.90
C TYR A 188 -1.61 3.53 12.55
N HIS A 189 -2.63 3.21 11.75
CA HIS A 189 -2.89 3.79 10.44
C HIS A 189 -3.75 5.06 10.50
N GLU A 190 -4.34 5.42 11.64
CA GLU A 190 -5.28 6.54 11.76
C GLU A 190 -4.63 7.90 11.50
N LYS A 191 -3.46 8.16 12.12
CA LYS A 191 -2.68 9.39 11.88
C LYS A 191 -2.31 9.51 10.39
N PHE A 192 -1.88 8.40 9.79
CA PHE A 192 -1.55 8.34 8.36
C PHE A 192 -2.79 8.56 7.48
N ALA A 193 -3.94 7.97 7.82
CA ALA A 193 -5.20 8.15 7.10
C ALA A 193 -5.64 9.62 7.03
N LYS A 194 -5.42 10.39 8.11
CA LYS A 194 -5.68 11.84 8.11
C LYS A 194 -4.78 12.58 7.12
N MET A 195 -3.49 12.23 7.07
CA MET A 195 -2.54 12.78 6.11
C MET A 195 -2.94 12.43 4.66
N VAL A 196 -3.28 11.16 4.40
CA VAL A 196 -3.74 10.69 3.08
C VAL A 196 -5.01 11.42 2.66
N ARG A 197 -5.97 11.64 3.57
CA ARG A 197 -7.20 12.40 3.31
C ARG A 197 -6.91 13.85 2.92
N ASN A 198 -6.03 14.53 3.65
CA ASN A 198 -5.66 15.92 3.36
C ASN A 198 -4.95 16.08 2.01
N LYS A 199 -4.28 15.01 1.54
CA LYS A 199 -3.52 15.00 0.29
C LYS A 199 -4.30 14.40 -0.88
N GLY A 200 -5.39 13.70 -0.62
CA GLY A 200 -6.24 13.09 -1.63
C GLY A 200 -6.76 14.15 -2.59
N ARG A 201 -6.37 14.05 -3.85
CA ARG A 201 -6.87 14.90 -4.93
C ARG A 201 -7.66 14.02 -5.89
N GLY A 202 -8.81 14.51 -6.33
CA GLY A 202 -9.52 13.85 -7.41
C GLY A 202 -8.90 14.18 -8.75
N ILE A 203 -8.61 13.15 -9.53
CA ILE A 203 -8.22 13.27 -10.93
C ILE A 203 -9.52 13.32 -11.74
N ALA A 204 -9.80 14.47 -12.37
CA ALA A 204 -10.76 14.51 -13.46
C ALA A 204 -10.20 13.68 -14.61
N ARG A 205 -11.02 12.78 -15.16
CA ARG A 205 -10.70 11.94 -16.33
C ARG A 205 -9.84 12.72 -17.35
N LEU A 206 -8.55 12.37 -17.46
CA LEU A 206 -7.76 12.67 -18.64
C LEU A 206 -8.21 11.65 -19.70
N TYR A 207 -9.25 12.01 -20.45
CA TYR A 207 -9.64 11.34 -21.68
C TYR A 207 -9.59 12.40 -22.77
#